data_AF-A0A7W6RMV6-F1
#
_entry.id   AF-A0A7W6RMV6-F1
#
_cell.length_a   1.000
_cell.length_b   1.000
_cell.length_c   1.000
_cell.angle_alpha   90.00
_cell.angle_beta   90.00
_cell.angle_gamma   90.00
#
_symmetry.space_group_name_H-M   'P 1'
#
loop_
_entity.id
_entity.type
_entity.pdbx_description
1 polymer ?
#
loop_
_entity_poly.entity_id
_entity_poly.type
_entity_poly.pdbx_seq_one_letter_code
_entity_poly.pdbx_strand_id
1 'polypeptide(L)'
;MTPTNDFIAEIIRAANRVERLGNAEKRRLLQRAVVTISKLRERTGIPSSDTNHDAVFDLQAIEVTVDRRKTGEIKQALLMAADMIRTLHIVLDTGTQITTKLPE
;
A
#
# COMPACT_ATOMS: atom_id res chain seq x y z
N MET A 1 7.04 19.52 -0.05
CA MET A 1 6.38 18.19 -0.17
C MET A 1 7.12 17.24 0.75
N THR A 2 6.43 16.27 1.35
CA THR A 2 7.08 15.20 2.15
C THR A 2 7.41 14.01 1.24
N PRO A 3 8.43 13.20 1.56
CA PRO A 3 8.74 11.99 0.78
C PRO A 3 7.53 11.05 0.63
N THR A 4 6.66 10.99 1.64
CA THR A 4 5.40 10.22 1.60
C THR A 4 4.43 10.79 0.57
N ASN A 5 4.23 12.11 0.54
CA ASN A 5 3.36 12.78 -0.43
C ASN A 5 3.88 12.63 -1.87
N ASP A 6 5.19 12.70 -2.06
CA ASP A 6 5.83 12.45 -3.36
C ASP A 6 5.56 11.01 -3.84
N PHE A 7 5.67 10.04 -2.92
CA PHE A 7 5.41 8.64 -3.25
C PHE A 7 3.93 8.38 -3.56
N ILE A 8 2.99 8.97 -2.81
CA ILE A 8 1.56 8.89 -3.12
C ILE A 8 1.30 9.41 -4.55
N ALA A 9 1.89 10.55 -4.92
CA ALA A 9 1.75 11.11 -6.26
C ALA A 9 2.38 10.24 -7.35
N GLU A 10 3.48 9.55 -7.07
CA GLU A 10 4.07 8.54 -7.97
C GLU A 10 3.12 7.37 -8.19
N ILE A 11 2.57 6.77 -7.13
CA ILE A 11 1.65 5.63 -7.22
C ILE A 11 0.38 6.01 -8.01
N ILE A 12 -0.22 7.17 -7.74
CA ILE A 12 -1.42 7.63 -8.46
C ILE A 12 -1.13 7.82 -9.95
N ARG A 13 0.00 8.45 -10.30
CA ARG A 13 0.41 8.63 -11.71
C ARG A 13 0.66 7.28 -12.38
N ALA A 14 1.27 6.33 -11.68
CA ALA A 14 1.50 4.98 -12.17
C ALA A 14 0.17 4.21 -12.38
N ALA A 15 -0.77 4.30 -11.44
CA ALA A 15 -2.09 3.67 -11.55
C ALA A 15 -2.88 4.20 -12.77
N ASN A 16 -2.77 5.50 -13.04
CA ASN A 16 -3.43 6.15 -14.18
C ASN A 16 -2.77 5.86 -15.54
N ARG A 17 -1.59 5.23 -15.56
CA ARG A 17 -0.84 4.86 -16.77
C ARG A 17 -0.36 3.42 -16.72
N VAL A 18 -1.09 2.56 -16.01
CA VAL A 18 -0.66 1.20 -15.66
C VAL A 18 -0.40 0.34 -16.90
N GLU A 19 -1.10 0.61 -18.00
CA GLU A 19 -0.91 -0.03 -19.30
C GLU A 19 0.45 0.27 -19.94
N ARG A 20 1.11 1.37 -19.52
CA ARG A 20 2.43 1.77 -20.00
C ARG A 20 3.57 1.21 -19.14
N LEU A 21 3.25 0.58 -18.01
CA LEU A 21 4.24 0.03 -17.07
C LEU A 21 4.57 -1.42 -17.42
N GLY A 22 5.87 -1.74 -17.43
CA GLY A 22 6.34 -3.12 -17.48
C GLY A 22 6.04 -3.89 -16.18
N ASN A 23 6.02 -5.22 -16.23
CA ASN A 23 5.73 -6.05 -15.05
C ASN A 23 6.75 -5.85 -13.91
N ALA A 24 8.03 -5.65 -14.23
CA ALA A 24 9.04 -5.35 -13.22
C ALA A 24 8.77 -4.01 -12.50
N GLU A 25 8.27 -3.01 -13.21
CA GLU A 25 7.92 -1.72 -12.64
C GLU A 25 6.67 -1.77 -11.77
N LYS A 26 5.62 -2.45 -12.25
CA LYS A 26 4.40 -2.73 -11.46
C LYS A 26 4.75 -3.44 -10.14
N ARG A 27 5.58 -4.49 -10.22
CA ARG A 27 6.05 -5.24 -9.05
C ARG A 27 6.80 -4.34 -8.08
N ARG A 28 7.81 -3.59 -8.56
CA ARG A 28 8.61 -2.68 -7.73
C ARG A 28 7.74 -1.65 -7.01
N LEU A 29 6.75 -1.07 -7.69
CA LEU A 29 5.83 -0.09 -7.09
C LEU A 29 4.97 -0.72 -5.99
N LEU A 30 4.37 -1.87 -6.25
CA LEU A 30 3.55 -2.58 -5.25
C LEU A 30 4.39 -3.03 -4.05
N GLN A 31 5.58 -3.57 -4.27
CA GLN A 31 6.49 -3.98 -3.20
C GLN A 31 6.87 -2.80 -2.32
N ARG A 32 7.22 -1.66 -2.93
CA ARG A 32 7.56 -0.44 -2.19
C ARG A 32 6.37 0.11 -1.41
N ALA A 33 5.16 -0.02 -1.97
CA ALA A 33 3.93 0.39 -1.30
C ALA A 33 3.61 -0.50 -0.08
N VAL A 34 3.71 -1.82 -0.22
CA VAL A 34 3.57 -2.80 0.88
C VAL A 34 4.53 -2.45 2.03
N VAL A 35 5.82 -2.28 1.75
CA VAL A 35 6.82 -1.92 2.78
C VAL A 35 6.49 -0.59 3.45
N THR A 36 6.01 0.39 2.69
CA THR A 36 5.65 1.71 3.23
C THR A 36 4.43 1.62 4.14
N ILE A 37 3.39 0.88 3.72
CA ILE A 37 2.17 0.67 4.53
C ILE A 37 2.53 -0.05 5.83
N SER A 38 3.33 -1.11 5.80
CA SER A 38 3.73 -1.84 7.01
C SER A 38 4.48 -0.93 8.00
N LYS A 39 5.42 -0.11 7.52
CA LYS A 39 6.14 0.86 8.37
C LYS A 39 5.23 1.93 8.95
N LEU A 40 4.26 2.43 8.18
CA LEU A 40 3.32 3.43 8.67
C LEU A 40 2.37 2.82 9.71
N ARG A 41 1.89 1.59 9.49
CA ARG A 41 1.07 0.82 10.44
C ARG A 41 1.78 0.64 11.78
N GLU A 42 3.03 0.17 11.73
CA GLU A 42 3.88 0.01 12.92
C GLU A 42 3.98 1.32 13.70
N ARG A 43 4.29 2.44 13.01
CA ARG A 43 4.37 3.77 13.64
C ARG A 43 3.04 4.26 14.22
N THR A 44 1.90 3.88 13.64
CA THR A 44 0.56 4.21 14.16
C THR A 44 0.10 3.30 15.31
N GLY A 45 0.82 2.21 15.59
CA GLY A 45 0.40 1.20 16.57
C GLY A 45 -0.60 0.17 16.04
N ILE A 46 -0.75 0.05 14.72
CA ILE A 46 -1.61 -0.95 14.08
C ILE A 46 -0.76 -2.20 13.79
N PRO A 47 -0.96 -3.32 14.51
CA PRO A 47 -0.24 -4.56 14.23
C PRO A 47 -0.64 -5.14 12.87
N SER A 48 0.22 -5.96 12.26
CA SER A 48 -0.17 -6.88 11.19
C SER A 48 -1.27 -7.81 11.70
N SER A 49 -2.28 -8.12 10.89
CA SER A 49 -3.28 -9.12 11.32
C SER A 49 -2.76 -10.55 11.16
N ASP A 50 -1.69 -10.76 10.39
CA ASP A 50 -1.11 -12.07 10.01
C ASP A 50 -2.13 -13.05 9.40
N THR A 51 -3.27 -12.52 8.92
CA THR A 51 -4.32 -13.27 8.23
C THR A 51 -4.44 -12.87 6.77
N ASN A 52 -5.13 -13.71 5.99
CA ASN A 52 -5.52 -13.43 4.61
C ASN A 52 -6.62 -12.35 4.49
N HIS A 53 -7.15 -11.84 5.60
CA HIS A 53 -8.06 -10.71 5.62
C HIS A 53 -7.32 -9.36 5.72
N ASP A 54 -5.98 -9.37 5.76
CA ASP A 54 -5.18 -8.16 5.74
C ASP A 54 -5.06 -7.59 4.31
N ALA A 55 -5.43 -6.32 4.12
CA ALA A 55 -5.25 -5.65 2.83
C ALA A 55 -3.77 -5.63 2.38
N VAL A 56 -2.81 -5.65 3.31
CA VAL A 56 -1.38 -5.77 2.97
C VAL A 56 -1.06 -7.15 2.37
N PHE A 57 -1.71 -8.21 2.86
CA PHE A 57 -1.58 -9.56 2.32
C PHE A 57 -2.12 -9.61 0.88
N ASP A 58 -3.27 -9.01 0.62
CA ASP A 58 -3.84 -8.93 -0.74
C ASP A 58 -2.92 -8.17 -1.71
N LEU A 59 -2.37 -7.03 -1.28
CA LEU A 59 -1.41 -6.27 -2.09
C LEU A 59 -0.14 -7.07 -2.39
N GLN A 60 0.37 -7.84 -1.42
CA GLN A 60 1.52 -8.72 -1.63
C GLN A 60 1.19 -9.87 -2.58
N ALA A 61 0.00 -10.47 -2.47
CA ALA A 61 -0.46 -11.50 -3.40
C ALA A 61 -0.54 -10.97 -4.84
N ILE A 62 -0.97 -9.73 -5.04
CA ILE A 62 -0.97 -9.08 -6.36
C ILE A 62 0.46 -8.80 -6.84
N GLU A 63 1.34 -8.31 -5.96
CA GLU A 63 2.76 -8.04 -6.24
C GLU A 63 3.52 -9.27 -6.75
N VAL A 64 3.37 -10.42 -6.08
CA VAL A 64 4.04 -11.66 -6.49
C VAL A 64 3.45 -12.26 -7.77
N THR A 65 2.20 -11.94 -8.11
CA THR A 65 1.50 -12.49 -9.28
C THR A 65 1.29 -11.50 -10.42
N VAL A 66 1.99 -10.36 -10.45
CA VAL A 66 1.80 -9.25 -11.42
C VAL A 66 1.64 -9.73 -12.87
N ASP A 67 2.44 -10.70 -13.32
CA ASP A 67 2.43 -11.22 -14.69
C ASP A 67 1.13 -11.95 -15.09
N ARG A 68 0.34 -12.39 -14.10
CA ARG A 68 -0.92 -13.11 -14.29
C ARG A 68 -2.15 -12.23 -14.03
N ARG A 69 -1.94 -10.97 -13.63
CA ARG A 69 -3.02 -10.05 -13.25
C ARG A 69 -3.48 -9.22 -14.43
N LYS A 70 -4.78 -8.94 -14.46
CA LYS A 70 -5.36 -7.98 -15.40
C LYS A 70 -4.90 -6.57 -15.04
N THR A 71 -4.73 -5.72 -16.05
CA THR A 71 -4.35 -4.31 -15.87
C THR A 71 -5.26 -3.57 -14.87
N GLY A 72 -6.56 -3.87 -14.88
CA GLY A 72 -7.52 -3.30 -13.93
C GLY A 72 -7.27 -3.69 -12.47
N GLU A 73 -6.84 -4.93 -12.20
CA GLU A 73 -6.49 -5.39 -10.85
C GLU A 73 -5.25 -4.65 -10.34
N ILE A 74 -4.22 -4.49 -11.18
CA ILE A 74 -3.01 -3.73 -10.81
C ILE A 74 -3.32 -2.26 -10.56
N LYS A 75 -4.16 -1.63 -11.41
CA LYS A 75 -4.62 -0.25 -11.19
C LYS A 75 -5.30 -0.12 -9.84
N GLN A 76 -6.24 -1.02 -9.53
CA GLN A 76 -6.99 -0.98 -8.28
C GLN A 76 -6.08 -1.17 -7.07
N ALA A 77 -5.11 -2.10 -7.16
CA ALA A 77 -4.13 -2.33 -6.11
C ALA A 77 -3.25 -1.10 -5.84
N LEU A 78 -2.77 -0.43 -6.90
CA LEU A 78 -2.00 0.80 -6.76
C LEU A 78 -2.83 1.93 -6.12
N LEU A 79 -4.09 2.11 -6.54
CA LEU A 79 -4.96 3.13 -5.94
C LEU A 79 -5.29 2.83 -4.47
N MET A 80 -5.57 1.57 -4.15
CA MET A 80 -5.78 1.13 -2.76
C MET A 80 -4.54 1.39 -1.91
N ALA A 81 -3.35 1.06 -2.42
CA ALA A 81 -2.11 1.30 -1.71
C ALA A 81 -1.86 2.81 -1.47
N ALA A 82 -2.13 3.66 -2.46
CA ALA A 82 -2.02 5.11 -2.30
C ALA A 82 -2.98 5.66 -1.23
N ASP A 83 -4.21 5.16 -1.21
CA ASP A 83 -5.23 5.55 -0.22
C ASP A 83 -4.84 5.13 1.20
N MET A 84 -4.34 3.89 1.37
CA MET A 84 -3.85 3.40 2.66
C MET A 84 -2.67 4.23 3.18
N ILE A 85 -1.68 4.51 2.32
CA ILE A 85 -0.51 5.33 2.68
C ILE A 85 -0.97 6.73 3.11
N ARG A 86 -1.89 7.35 2.36
CA ARG A 86 -2.44 8.67 2.69
C ARG A 86 -3.17 8.66 4.02
N THR A 87 -4.03 7.67 4.24
CA THR A 87 -4.82 7.56 5.47
C THR A 87 -3.91 7.41 6.69
N LEU A 88 -2.92 6.51 6.63
CA LEU A 88 -1.95 6.33 7.72
C LEU A 88 -1.07 7.56 7.92
N HIS A 89 -0.68 8.25 6.85
CA HIS A 89 0.10 9.48 6.94
C HIS A 89 -0.67 10.58 7.67
N ILE A 90 -1.97 10.74 7.38
CA ILE A 90 -2.84 11.70 8.09
C ILE A 90 -2.92 11.37 9.58
N VAL A 91 -3.14 10.09 9.93
CA VAL A 91 -3.20 9.64 11.35
C VAL A 91 -1.91 9.97 12.10
N LEU A 92 -0.75 9.75 11.47
CA LEU A 92 0.55 10.10 12.06
C LEU A 92 0.74 11.60 12.19
N ASP A 93 0.35 12.36 11.17
CA ASP A 93 0.48 13.82 11.15
C ASP A 93 -0.40 14.49 12.22
N THR A 94 -1.54 13.87 12.58
CA THR A 94 -2.39 14.32 13.70
C THR A 94 -1.88 13.89 15.07
N GLY A 95 -0.79 13.12 15.15
CA GLY A 95 -0.25 12.59 16.41
C GLY A 95 -1.11 11.50 17.04
N THR A 96 -2.02 10.88 16.28
CA THR A 96 -2.92 9.85 16.78
C THR A 96 -2.21 8.50 16.90
N GLN A 97 -2.44 7.80 18.02
CA GLN A 97 -2.00 6.41 18.20
C GLN A 97 -3.19 5.49 18.37
N ILE A 98 -3.10 4.31 17.74
CA ILE A 98 -4.11 3.27 17.82
C ILE A 98 -3.56 2.15 18.70
N THR A 99 -4.39 1.65 19.61
CA THR A 99 -4.07 0.48 20.43
C THR A 99 -5.19 -0.52 20.28
N THR A 100 -4.88 -1.71 19.77
CA THR A 100 -5.83 -2.82 19.68
C THR A 100 -5.75 -3.64 20.96
N LYS A 101 -6.91 -4.03 21.52
CA LYS A 101 -6.92 -5.03 22.59
C LYS A 101 -6.44 -6.36 22.01
N LEU A 102 -5.54 -7.05 22.72
CA LEU A 102 -5.19 -8.43 22.39
C LEU A 102 -6.46 -9.30 22.45
N PRO A 103 -6.63 -10.27 21.54
CA PRO A 103 -7.72 -11.24 21.66
C PRO A 103 -7.60 -11.96 23.00
N GLU A 104 -8.72 -12.03 23.74
CA GLU A 104 -8.87 -12.81 24.98
C GLU A 104 -8.67 -14.32 24.74
#